data_AF-A0A9X1NU85-F1
#
_entry.id   AF-A0A9X1NU85-F1
#
_cell.length_a   1.000
_cell.length_b   1.000
_cell.length_c   1.000
_cell.angle_alpha   90.00
_cell.angle_beta   90.00
_cell.angle_gamma   90.00
#
_symmetry.space_group_name_H-M   'P 1'
#
loop_
_entity.id
_entity.type
_entity.pdbx_description
1 polymer ?
#
loop_
_entity_poly.entity_id
_entity_poly.type
_entity_poly.pdbx_seq_one_letter_code
_entity_poly.pdbx_strand_id
1 'polypeptide(L)'
;MAGDHVPPEAVAKAAEKGLELREKFKRGGTQVGVARARDLKNRANLSPDTIKRMSSYFSRHKVDKRAKNFGDDSDPSPGYIAWLLWGGDAGRDWAEKQKGRVGKG
;
A
#
# COMPACT_ATOMS: atom_id res chain seq x y z
N MET A 1 6.05 16.16 17.66
CA MET A 1 5.64 14.92 18.34
C MET A 1 5.63 13.79 17.32
N ALA A 2 6.52 12.80 17.46
CA ALA A 2 6.49 11.62 16.61
C ALA A 2 5.31 10.75 17.07
N GLY A 3 4.15 10.91 16.43
CA GLY A 3 3.08 9.94 16.59
C GLY A 3 3.50 8.62 15.97
N ASP A 4 3.30 7.51 16.68
CA ASP A 4 3.54 6.19 16.13
C ASP A 4 2.55 5.90 15.00
N HIS A 5 3.03 5.96 13.75
CA HIS A 5 2.30 5.55 12.55
C HIS A 5 2.67 4.12 12.18
N VAL A 6 2.41 3.20 13.11
CA VAL A 6 2.55 1.77 12.88
C VAL A 6 1.35 1.28 12.05
N PRO A 7 1.55 0.57 10.93
CA PRO A 7 0.47 0.07 10.11
C PRO A 7 -0.29 -1.06 10.84
N PRO A 8 -1.63 -1.11 10.71
CA PRO A 8 -2.44 -2.21 11.20
C PRO A 8 -2.08 -3.55 10.55
N GLU A 9 -2.45 -4.65 11.20
CA GLU A 9 -2.23 -6.01 10.72
C GLU A 9 -2.80 -6.26 9.30
N ALA A 10 -3.98 -5.71 9.00
CA ALA A 10 -4.59 -5.85 7.68
C ALA A 10 -3.75 -5.19 6.56
N VAL A 11 -3.04 -4.11 6.87
CA VAL A 11 -2.14 -3.43 5.94
C VAL A 11 -0.89 -4.28 5.70
N ALA A 12 -0.34 -4.86 6.78
CA ALA A 12 0.81 -5.75 6.70
C ALA A 12 0.52 -6.99 5.85
N LYS A 13 -0.62 -7.66 6.08
CA LYS A 13 -1.07 -8.83 5.31
C LYS A 13 -1.29 -8.51 3.83
N ALA A 14 -1.87 -7.35 3.52
CA ALA A 14 -2.04 -6.92 2.13
C ALA A 14 -0.69 -6.66 1.43
N ALA A 15 0.27 -6.04 2.13
CA ALA A 15 1.60 -5.80 1.60
C ALA A 15 2.39 -7.10 1.38
N GLU A 16 2.28 -8.06 2.29
CA GLU A 16 2.85 -9.40 2.17
C GLU A 16 2.29 -10.12 0.94
N LYS A 17 0.96 -10.18 0.81
CA LYS A 17 0.28 -10.73 -0.37
C LYS A 17 0.76 -10.07 -1.67
N GLY A 18 0.91 -8.74 -1.67
CA GLY A 18 1.43 -8.01 -2.83
C GLY A 18 2.84 -8.45 -3.24
N LEU A 19 3.71 -8.71 -2.26
CA LEU A 19 5.06 -9.22 -2.52
C LEU A 19 5.02 -10.65 -3.09
N GLU A 20 4.21 -11.53 -2.54
CA GLU A 20 4.03 -12.91 -3.02
C GLU A 20 3.50 -12.94 -4.45
N LEU A 21 2.45 -12.17 -4.76
CA LEU A 21 1.92 -12.08 -6.11
C LEU A 21 2.92 -11.48 -7.09
N ARG A 22 3.67 -10.45 -6.68
CA ARG A 22 4.75 -9.90 -7.51
C ARG A 22 5.84 -10.93 -7.78
N GLU A 23 6.20 -11.72 -6.78
CA GLU A 23 7.19 -12.78 -6.92
C GLU A 23 6.70 -13.88 -7.88
N LYS A 24 5.43 -14.27 -7.78
CA LYS A 24 4.83 -15.30 -8.63
C LYS A 24 4.66 -14.85 -10.08
N PHE A 25 4.08 -13.67 -10.29
CA PHE A 25 3.68 -13.20 -11.63
C PHE A 25 4.68 -12.24 -12.29
N LYS A 26 5.74 -11.84 -11.57
CA LYS A 26 6.83 -10.98 -12.05
C LYS A 26 6.36 -9.64 -12.67
N ARG A 27 5.22 -9.11 -12.22
CA ARG A 27 4.64 -7.84 -12.71
C ARG A 27 4.10 -6.99 -11.56
N GLY A 28 3.84 -5.71 -11.85
CA GLY A 28 3.23 -4.76 -10.92
C GLY A 28 4.21 -4.08 -9.97
N GLY A 29 3.98 -2.77 -9.75
CA GLY A 29 4.75 -1.93 -8.86
C GLY A 29 6.18 -1.62 -9.32
N THR A 30 6.81 -0.64 -8.65
CA THR A 30 8.22 -0.29 -8.82
C THR A 30 9.02 -0.75 -7.59
N GLN A 31 10.34 -0.57 -7.61
CA GLN A 31 11.18 -0.85 -6.43
C GLN A 31 10.76 -0.02 -5.20
N VAL A 32 10.20 1.18 -5.41
CA VAL A 32 9.62 2.00 -4.33
C VAL A 32 8.42 1.30 -3.69
N GLY A 33 7.56 0.68 -4.51
CA GLY A 33 6.42 -0.11 -4.01
C GLY A 33 6.88 -1.36 -3.25
N VAL A 34 7.93 -2.04 -3.73
CA VAL A 34 8.51 -3.20 -3.04
C VAL A 34 9.11 -2.82 -1.69
N ALA A 35 9.89 -1.74 -1.63
CA ALA A 35 10.44 -1.23 -0.38
C ALA A 35 9.32 -0.86 0.60
N ARG A 36 8.29 -0.14 0.12
CA ARG A 36 7.10 0.18 0.92
C ARG A 36 6.43 -1.06 1.48
N ALA A 37 6.23 -2.10 0.66
CA ALA A 37 5.60 -3.33 1.10
C ALA A 37 6.41 -4.03 2.21
N ARG A 38 7.75 -3.98 2.14
CA ARG A 38 8.63 -4.51 3.19
C ARG A 38 8.49 -3.74 4.50
N ASP A 39 8.43 -2.41 4.45
CA ASP A 39 8.17 -1.60 5.65
C ASP A 39 6.82 -1.96 6.27
N LEU A 40 5.79 -2.07 5.43
CA LEU A 40 4.41 -2.33 5.86
C LEU A 40 4.23 -3.72 6.46
N LYS A 41 4.76 -4.77 5.82
CA LYS A 41 4.65 -6.15 6.34
C LYS A 41 5.35 -6.31 7.68
N ASN A 42 6.47 -5.61 7.88
CA ASN A 42 7.23 -5.63 9.13
C ASN A 42 6.65 -4.71 10.20
N ARG A 43 5.52 -4.04 9.91
CA ARG A 43 4.87 -3.07 10.77
C ARG A 43 5.81 -1.98 11.29
N ALA A 44 6.72 -1.52 10.43
CA ALA A 44 7.63 -0.45 10.75
C ALA A 44 6.88 0.86 11.05
N ASN A 45 7.39 1.65 11.99
CA ASN A 45 6.86 2.97 12.27
C ASN A 45 7.17 3.92 11.08
N LEU A 46 6.14 4.52 10.50
CA LEU A 46 6.28 5.34 9.29
C LEU A 46 6.34 6.83 9.59
N SER A 47 7.09 7.57 8.75
CA SER A 47 7.15 9.02 8.86
C SER A 47 5.86 9.70 8.36
N PRO A 48 5.52 10.88 8.89
CA PRO A 48 4.52 11.80 8.33
C PRO A 48 4.51 11.91 6.80
N ASP A 49 5.67 12.11 6.19
CA ASP A 49 5.79 12.28 4.73
C ASP A 49 5.54 10.98 3.98
N THR A 50 5.92 9.86 4.56
CA THR A 50 5.57 8.55 4.04
C THR A 50 4.05 8.35 4.01
N ILE A 51 3.34 8.69 5.09
CA ILE A 51 1.88 8.59 5.15
C ILE A 51 1.24 9.47 4.07
N LYS A 52 1.72 10.71 3.90
CA LYS A 52 1.27 11.61 2.83
C LYS A 52 1.50 10.99 1.44
N ARG A 53 2.67 10.39 1.21
CA ARG A 53 2.98 9.68 -0.06
C ARG A 53 2.04 8.50 -0.32
N MET A 54 1.69 7.72 0.72
CA MET A 54 0.73 6.62 0.59
C MET A 54 -0.66 7.13 0.18
N SER A 55 -1.20 8.15 0.87
CA SER A 55 -2.47 8.78 0.49
C SER A 55 -2.45 9.28 -0.97
N SER A 56 -1.41 10.03 -1.36
CA SER A 56 -1.26 10.53 -2.73
C SER A 56 -1.10 9.42 -3.76
N TYR A 57 -0.52 8.28 -3.41
CA TYR A 57 -0.47 7.11 -4.28
C TYR A 57 -1.89 6.58 -4.53
N PHE A 58 -2.65 6.28 -3.49
CA PHE A 58 -3.99 5.69 -3.63
C PHE A 58 -4.99 6.60 -4.34
N SER A 59 -4.90 7.91 -4.12
CA SER A 59 -5.75 8.89 -4.83
C SER A 59 -5.54 8.82 -6.35
N ARG A 60 -4.27 8.77 -6.80
CA ARG A 60 -3.93 8.71 -8.23
C ARG A 60 -4.23 7.36 -8.88
N HIS A 61 -4.07 6.27 -8.14
CA HIS A 61 -4.19 4.90 -8.67
C HIS A 61 -5.58 4.29 -8.42
N LYS A 62 -6.57 5.07 -7.96
CA LYS A 62 -7.96 4.60 -7.84
C LYS A 62 -8.53 4.13 -9.18
N VAL A 63 -8.06 4.72 -10.29
CA VAL A 63 -8.48 4.34 -11.64
C VAL A 63 -8.03 2.93 -12.02
N ASP A 64 -6.93 2.42 -11.45
CA ASP A 64 -6.40 1.08 -11.72
C ASP A 64 -7.37 -0.03 -11.30
N LYS A 65 -8.30 0.27 -10.37
CA LYS A 65 -9.39 -0.64 -9.99
C LYS A 65 -10.32 -1.02 -11.14
N ARG A 66 -10.30 -0.27 -12.24
CA ARG A 66 -11.08 -0.55 -13.45
C ARG A 66 -10.38 -1.51 -14.41
N ALA A 67 -9.12 -1.87 -14.15
CA ALA A 67 -8.38 -2.79 -15.00
C ALA A 67 -9.00 -4.20 -14.93
N LYS A 68 -8.90 -4.93 -16.05
CA LYS A 68 -9.24 -6.36 -16.11
C LYS A 68 -8.43 -7.12 -15.04
N ASN A 69 -9.07 -8.04 -14.33
CA ASN A 69 -8.49 -8.87 -13.28
C ASN A 69 -7.91 -8.08 -12.09
N PHE A 70 -8.43 -6.88 -11.82
CA PHE A 70 -8.16 -6.22 -10.55
C PHE A 70 -8.86 -7.01 -9.42
N GLY A 71 -8.10 -7.50 -8.44
CA GLY A 71 -8.64 -8.31 -7.35
C GLY A 71 -8.62 -9.82 -7.57
N ASP A 72 -8.11 -10.29 -8.71
CA ASP A 72 -7.95 -11.72 -9.00
C ASP A 72 -6.56 -12.19 -8.55
N ASP A 73 -6.48 -13.12 -7.59
CA ASP A 73 -5.19 -13.64 -7.09
C ASP A 73 -4.55 -14.69 -8.02
N SER A 74 -5.35 -15.26 -8.92
CA SER A 74 -4.96 -16.30 -9.87
C SER A 74 -4.33 -15.71 -11.13
N ASP A 75 -4.80 -14.55 -11.59
CA ASP A 75 -4.23 -13.79 -12.71
C ASP A 75 -4.30 -12.27 -12.45
N PRO A 76 -3.58 -11.75 -11.44
CA PRO A 76 -3.72 -10.38 -10.99
C PRO A 76 -3.24 -9.36 -12.00
N SER A 77 -3.99 -8.28 -12.15
CA SER A 77 -3.52 -7.12 -12.90
C SER A 77 -2.26 -6.49 -12.27
N PRO A 78 -1.37 -5.86 -13.06
CA PRO A 78 -0.22 -5.13 -12.52
C PRO A 78 -0.62 -4.03 -11.52
N GLY A 79 -1.78 -3.40 -11.75
CA GLY A 79 -2.36 -2.39 -10.87
C GLY A 79 -2.81 -2.97 -9.53
N TYR A 80 -3.38 -4.18 -9.50
CA TYR A 80 -3.76 -4.84 -8.25
C TYR A 80 -2.54 -5.23 -7.41
N ILE A 81 -1.49 -5.79 -8.04
CA ILE A 81 -0.24 -6.08 -7.34
C ILE A 81 0.36 -4.80 -6.77
N ALA A 82 0.43 -3.72 -7.57
CA ALA A 82 0.93 -2.44 -7.09
C ALA A 82 0.08 -1.91 -5.91
N TRP A 83 -1.25 -2.00 -6.01
CA TRP A 83 -2.16 -1.58 -4.95
C TRP A 83 -1.92 -2.34 -3.64
N LEU A 84 -1.70 -3.65 -3.71
CA LEU A 84 -1.37 -4.49 -2.55
C LEU A 84 -0.01 -4.15 -1.94
N LEU A 85 1.02 -3.88 -2.76
CA LEU A 85 2.34 -3.46 -2.26
C LEU A 85 2.28 -2.18 -1.40
N TRP A 86 1.29 -1.31 -1.65
CA TRP A 86 1.04 -0.12 -0.83
C TRP A 86 0.12 -0.36 0.37
N GLY A 87 -0.31 -1.61 0.59
CA GLY A 87 -1.14 -2.02 1.73
C GLY A 87 -2.61 -2.26 1.39
N GLY A 88 -2.99 -2.26 0.11
CA GLY A 88 -4.35 -2.54 -0.32
C GLY A 88 -5.37 -1.51 0.17
N ASP A 89 -6.65 -1.92 0.23
CA ASP A 89 -7.73 -1.05 0.71
C ASP A 89 -7.56 -0.67 2.18
N ALA A 90 -7.05 -1.59 3.01
CA ALA A 90 -6.70 -1.30 4.40
C ALA A 90 -5.62 -0.19 4.49
N GLY A 91 -4.60 -0.25 3.63
CA GLY A 91 -3.52 0.73 3.57
C GLY A 91 -4.02 2.10 3.13
N ARG A 92 -4.96 2.14 2.17
CA ARG A 92 -5.62 3.38 1.74
C ARG A 92 -6.36 4.02 2.89
N ASP A 93 -7.26 3.27 3.53
CA ASP A 93 -8.14 3.82 4.57
C ASP A 93 -7.32 4.27 5.79
N TRP A 94 -6.29 3.49 6.14
CA TRP A 94 -5.34 3.87 7.18
C TRP A 94 -4.55 5.14 6.83
N ALA A 95 -3.98 5.23 5.62
CA ALA A 95 -3.18 6.38 5.21
C ALA A 95 -4.00 7.68 5.17
N GLU A 96 -5.25 7.63 4.68
CA GLU A 96 -6.16 8.77 4.72
C GLU A 96 -6.47 9.20 6.16
N LYS A 97 -6.76 8.24 7.06
CA LYS A 97 -6.98 8.52 8.48
C LYS A 97 -5.76 9.16 9.16
N GLN A 98 -4.55 8.66 8.88
CA GLN A 98 -3.33 9.21 9.47
C GLN A 98 -2.97 10.58 8.89
N LYS A 99 -3.18 10.80 7.59
CA LYS A 99 -2.94 12.11 6.95
C LYS A 99 -3.74 13.24 7.61
N GLY A 100 -4.99 12.98 8.00
CA GLY A 100 -5.81 13.94 8.74
C GLY A 100 -5.28 14.28 10.15
N ARG A 101 -4.46 13.41 10.75
CA ARG A 101 -3.80 13.63 12.05
C ARG A 101 -2.48 14.38 11.91
N VAL A 102 -1.76 14.16 10.82
CA VAL A 102 -0.45 14.76 10.53
C VAL A 102 -0.56 16.16 9.91
N GLY A 103 -1.64 16.47 9.20
CA GLY A 103 -1.87 17.77 8.55
C GLY A 103 -2.42 18.87 9.46
N LYS A 104 -2.57 18.63 10.77
CA LYS A 104 -3.02 19.62 11.77
C LYS A 104 -1.85 20.21 12.60
N GLY A 105 -0.66 20.26 12.01
CA GLY A 105 0.54 20.86 12.62
C GLY A 105 0.90 22.15 11.93
#